data_AF-A0A3Q9EM41-F1
#
_entry.id   AF-A0A3Q9EM41-F1
#
_cell.length_a   1.000
_cell.length_b   1.000
_cell.length_c   1.000
_cell.angle_alpha   90.00
_cell.angle_beta   90.00
_cell.angle_gamma   90.00
#
_symmetry.space_group_name_H-M   'P 1'
#
loop_
_entity.id
_entity.type
_entity.pdbx_description
1 polymer ?
#
loop_
_entity_poly.entity_id
_entity_poly.type
_entity_poly.pdbx_seq_one_letter_code
_entity_poly.pdbx_strand_id
1 'polypeptide(L)'
;NPRYFTYENIANFKRQLKMLGKGVNWDKELSTSDPYFYGWTQWFFKKFYEHKLAVLQDVEVNFCEQLGTVLANDEIISTEQGIFSERGNYPVVKKTKKQWVLKITNYLDRLLKDLDLLDWPVQLKDIQKNWIGKQKGFIFFFPVLSENNYFVKVFTTKPSTIFGVSALVLAPENPLVDVLTKKEFMDSVKLYLEETKKKTDLNRNINKEKTGVFIGSYVVHPFNKKKIPIWISDYVLPYYATGAVMLVPFCDERDFCFAKKYNLEIIPILKFDESESNVNSFDHCHSMSEKDTFINSSFLNGLNVEEANNKIIEISEK
;
A
#
# COMPACT_ATOMS: atom_id res chain seq x y z
N ASN A 1 -7.93 -38.12 0.84
CA ASN A 1 -9.14 -37.71 0.10
C ASN A 1 -10.19 -37.26 1.12
N PRO A 2 -10.52 -35.96 1.20
CA PRO A 2 -11.38 -35.41 2.27
C PRO A 2 -12.87 -35.75 2.13
N ARG A 3 -13.29 -36.34 1.00
CA ARG A 3 -14.70 -36.55 0.63
C ARG A 3 -15.53 -37.19 1.73
N TYR A 4 -15.10 -38.35 2.24
CA TYR A 4 -15.88 -39.11 3.23
C TYR A 4 -16.16 -38.29 4.50
N PHE A 5 -15.11 -37.69 5.07
CA PHE A 5 -15.21 -36.84 6.27
C PHE A 5 -16.13 -35.63 6.05
N THR A 6 -16.09 -35.01 4.86
CA THR A 6 -17.00 -33.90 4.52
C THR A 6 -18.46 -34.34 4.52
N TYR A 7 -18.80 -35.48 3.89
CA TYR A 7 -20.19 -35.95 3.82
C TYR A 7 -20.71 -36.43 5.18
N GLU A 8 -19.87 -37.04 6.00
CA GLU A 8 -20.23 -37.42 7.38
C GLU A 8 -20.56 -36.18 8.22
N ASN A 9 -19.74 -35.13 8.14
CA ASN A 9 -20.00 -33.87 8.84
C ASN A 9 -21.27 -33.18 8.34
N ILE A 10 -21.50 -33.13 7.02
CA ILE A 10 -22.73 -32.58 6.44
C ILE A 10 -23.96 -33.30 7.00
N ALA A 11 -23.95 -34.64 7.04
CA ALA A 11 -25.06 -35.43 7.57
C ALA A 11 -25.31 -35.14 9.07
N ASN A 12 -24.24 -35.03 9.86
CA ASN A 12 -24.33 -34.71 11.28
C ASN A 12 -24.91 -33.31 11.54
N PHE A 13 -24.40 -32.26 10.86
CA PHE A 13 -24.92 -30.90 10.99
C PHE A 13 -26.36 -30.78 10.49
N LYS A 14 -26.72 -31.47 9.40
CA LYS A 14 -28.09 -31.53 8.89
C LYS A 14 -29.05 -32.14 9.92
N ARG A 15 -28.66 -33.24 10.58
CA ARG A 15 -29.45 -33.83 11.68
C ARG A 15 -29.64 -32.85 12.83
N GLN A 16 -28.57 -32.18 13.27
CA GLN A 16 -28.65 -31.18 14.35
C GLN A 16 -29.57 -30.01 14.00
N LEU A 17 -29.49 -29.47 12.79
CA LEU A 17 -30.36 -28.38 12.32
C LEU A 17 -31.84 -28.79 12.26
N LYS A 18 -32.13 -30.02 11.84
CA LYS A 18 -33.49 -30.58 11.87
C LYS A 18 -34.01 -30.73 13.30
N MET A 19 -33.17 -31.19 14.24
CA MET A 19 -33.54 -31.30 15.65
C MET A 19 -33.82 -29.94 16.30
N LEU A 20 -33.13 -28.89 15.86
CA LEU A 20 -33.38 -27.51 16.31
C LEU A 20 -34.69 -26.93 15.76
N GLY A 21 -35.45 -27.66 14.94
CA GLY A 21 -36.73 -27.21 14.39
C GLY A 21 -36.62 -26.03 13.44
N LYS A 22 -35.42 -25.76 12.87
CA LYS A 22 -35.24 -24.65 11.92
C LYS A 22 -36.00 -24.95 10.63
N GLY A 23 -36.85 -24.02 10.21
CA GLY A 23 -37.56 -24.06 8.93
C GLY A 23 -36.61 -23.85 7.74
N VAL A 24 -35.88 -24.89 7.36
CA VAL A 24 -34.97 -24.89 6.21
C VAL A 24 -35.61 -25.68 5.06
N ASN A 25 -35.60 -25.10 3.86
CA ASN A 25 -35.99 -25.83 2.66
C ASN A 25 -34.82 -26.71 2.17
N TRP A 26 -34.87 -27.99 2.51
CA TRP A 26 -33.83 -28.97 2.17
C TRP A 26 -33.79 -29.36 0.70
N ASP A 27 -34.83 -29.04 -0.08
CA ASP A 27 -34.84 -29.30 -1.54
C ASP A 27 -33.88 -28.36 -2.29
N LYS A 28 -33.43 -27.28 -1.63
CA LYS A 28 -32.44 -26.32 -2.14
C LYS A 28 -31.05 -26.51 -1.55
N GLU A 29 -30.77 -27.67 -0.96
CA GLU A 29 -29.45 -27.99 -0.43
C GLU A 29 -28.40 -28.07 -1.55
N LEU A 30 -27.23 -27.48 -1.31
CA LEU A 30 -26.10 -27.51 -2.24
C LEU A 30 -24.82 -27.88 -1.46
N SER A 31 -23.94 -28.64 -2.10
CA SER A 31 -22.59 -28.90 -1.60
C SER A 31 -21.57 -28.34 -2.59
N THR A 32 -20.72 -27.41 -2.12
CA THR A 32 -19.69 -26.77 -2.96
C THR A 32 -18.60 -27.74 -3.42
N SER A 33 -18.51 -28.91 -2.78
CA SER A 33 -17.62 -30.01 -3.16
C SER A 33 -18.22 -30.99 -4.18
N ASP A 34 -19.50 -30.82 -4.52
CA ASP A 34 -20.18 -31.62 -5.54
C ASP A 34 -19.76 -31.18 -6.96
N PRO A 35 -19.45 -32.12 -7.88
CA PRO A 35 -19.18 -31.82 -9.28
C PRO A 35 -20.22 -30.93 -9.97
N TYR A 36 -21.49 -31.10 -9.63
CA TYR A 36 -22.55 -30.26 -10.15
C TYR A 36 -22.34 -28.78 -9.78
N PHE A 37 -21.91 -28.50 -8.54
CA PHE A 37 -21.68 -27.13 -8.09
C PHE A 37 -20.38 -26.55 -8.67
N TYR A 38 -19.24 -27.22 -8.45
CA TYR A 38 -17.95 -26.65 -8.88
C TYR A 38 -17.77 -26.64 -10.40
N GLY A 39 -18.56 -27.42 -11.16
CA GLY A 39 -18.63 -27.31 -12.62
C GLY A 39 -19.04 -25.91 -13.07
N TRP A 40 -19.97 -25.25 -12.35
CA TRP A 40 -20.31 -23.85 -12.59
C TRP A 40 -19.18 -22.90 -12.22
N THR A 41 -18.47 -23.16 -11.12
CA THR A 41 -17.29 -22.35 -10.74
C THR A 41 -16.19 -22.42 -11.80
N GLN A 42 -15.91 -23.61 -12.34
CA GLN A 42 -14.99 -23.81 -13.46
C GLN A 42 -15.45 -23.06 -14.71
N TRP A 43 -16.75 -23.11 -15.01
CA TRP A 43 -17.33 -22.38 -16.13
C TRP A 43 -17.19 -20.86 -15.97
N PHE A 44 -17.50 -20.31 -14.79
CA PHE A 44 -17.29 -18.89 -14.49
C PHE A 44 -15.82 -18.49 -14.64
N PHE A 45 -14.91 -19.30 -14.11
CA PHE A 45 -13.47 -19.05 -14.25
C PHE A 45 -13.05 -19.00 -15.72
N LYS A 46 -13.54 -19.93 -16.56
CA LYS A 46 -13.31 -19.90 -18.00
C LYS A 46 -13.81 -18.61 -18.63
N LYS A 47 -15.01 -18.13 -18.24
CA LYS A 47 -15.53 -16.84 -18.70
C LYS A 47 -14.68 -15.66 -18.25
N PHE A 48 -14.22 -15.63 -17.01
CA PHE A 48 -13.30 -14.60 -16.54
C PHE A 48 -11.97 -14.63 -17.32
N TYR A 49 -11.44 -15.81 -17.61
CA TYR A 49 -10.25 -15.96 -18.43
C TYR A 49 -10.44 -15.44 -19.86
N GLU A 50 -11.53 -15.83 -20.53
CA GLU A 50 -11.91 -15.34 -21.88
C GLU A 50 -12.00 -13.81 -21.93
N HIS A 51 -12.47 -13.18 -20.85
CA HIS A 51 -12.60 -11.73 -20.73
C HIS A 51 -11.38 -11.04 -20.12
N LYS A 52 -10.25 -11.75 -19.97
CA LYS A 52 -8.99 -11.24 -19.40
C LYS A 52 -9.12 -10.71 -17.96
N LEU A 53 -10.13 -11.18 -17.23
CA LEU A 53 -10.38 -10.90 -15.81
C LEU A 53 -9.71 -11.93 -14.89
N ALA A 54 -9.44 -13.15 -15.37
CA ALA A 54 -8.54 -14.09 -14.71
C ALA A 54 -7.22 -14.12 -15.46
N VAL A 55 -6.11 -13.80 -14.79
CA VAL A 55 -4.78 -13.73 -15.41
C VAL A 55 -3.74 -14.47 -14.58
N LEU A 56 -2.70 -14.98 -15.25
CA LEU A 56 -1.55 -15.57 -14.59
C LEU A 56 -0.50 -14.48 -14.36
N GLN A 57 -0.09 -14.28 -13.12
CA GLN A 57 0.92 -13.28 -12.75
C GLN A 57 1.88 -13.86 -11.71
N ASP A 58 3.13 -13.41 -11.74
CA ASP A 58 4.07 -13.64 -10.65
C ASP A 58 3.67 -12.74 -9.49
N VAL A 59 3.20 -13.38 -8.41
CA VAL A 59 2.73 -12.70 -7.21
C VAL A 59 3.55 -13.19 -6.03
N GLU A 60 3.91 -12.26 -5.16
CA GLU A 60 4.42 -12.62 -3.84
C GLU A 60 3.26 -13.18 -3.02
N VAL A 61 3.31 -14.48 -2.76
CA VAL A 61 2.26 -15.20 -2.04
C VAL A 61 2.71 -15.56 -0.65
N ASN A 62 1.74 -15.52 0.27
CA ASN A 62 1.86 -16.09 1.58
C ASN A 62 1.86 -17.62 1.43
N PHE A 63 2.98 -18.29 1.72
CA PHE A 63 3.09 -19.74 1.59
C PHE A 63 3.30 -20.37 2.97
N CYS A 64 2.44 -21.32 3.32
CA CYS A 64 2.57 -22.11 4.54
C CYS A 64 3.13 -23.48 4.18
N GLU A 65 4.35 -23.79 4.63
CA GLU A 65 5.03 -25.05 4.28
C GLU A 65 4.30 -26.26 4.88
N GLN A 66 3.78 -26.12 6.09
CA GLN A 66 3.06 -27.17 6.81
C GLN A 66 1.72 -27.50 6.16
N LEU A 67 1.02 -26.49 5.61
CA LEU A 67 -0.21 -26.71 4.85
C LEU A 67 0.06 -27.06 3.38
N GLY A 68 1.29 -26.86 2.91
CA GLY A 68 1.69 -27.15 1.53
C GLY A 68 1.00 -26.28 0.47
N THR A 69 0.45 -25.13 0.86
CA THR A 69 -0.35 -24.28 -0.03
C THR A 69 -0.07 -22.79 0.18
N VAL A 70 -0.46 -22.02 -0.83
CA VAL A 70 -0.56 -20.56 -0.74
C VAL A 70 -1.82 -20.17 0.04
N LEU A 71 -1.75 -19.05 0.74
CA LEU A 71 -2.82 -18.45 1.54
C LEU A 71 -3.15 -17.05 1.01
N ALA A 72 -4.42 -16.67 1.03
CA ALA A 72 -4.85 -15.30 0.77
C ALA A 72 -4.46 -14.36 1.92
N ASN A 73 -4.53 -13.05 1.70
CA ASN A 73 -4.26 -12.06 2.76
C ASN A 73 -5.24 -12.19 3.95
N ASP A 74 -6.46 -12.65 3.70
CA ASP A 74 -7.48 -12.83 4.74
C ASP A 74 -7.29 -14.13 5.54
N GLU A 75 -6.44 -15.05 5.08
CA GLU A 75 -6.15 -16.34 5.72
C GLU A 75 -4.89 -16.30 6.60
N ILE A 76 -4.28 -15.13 6.74
CA ILE A 76 -3.08 -14.93 7.57
C ILE A 76 -3.37 -14.04 8.76
N ILE A 77 -2.83 -14.43 9.91
CA ILE A 77 -2.81 -13.64 11.13
C ILE A 77 -1.40 -13.09 11.27
N SER A 78 -1.32 -11.78 11.46
CA SER A 78 -0.05 -11.09 11.57
C SER A 78 0.17 -10.61 13.00
N THR A 79 1.28 -11.04 13.61
CA THR A 79 1.66 -10.71 14.98
C THR A 79 3.07 -10.12 14.99
N GLU A 80 3.51 -9.56 16.14
CA GLU A 80 4.88 -9.05 16.31
C GLU A 80 5.95 -10.12 16.05
N GLN A 81 5.60 -11.39 16.19
CA GLN A 81 6.51 -12.54 16.01
C GLN A 81 6.59 -13.00 14.55
N GLY A 82 5.68 -12.56 13.68
CA GLY A 82 5.64 -12.96 12.27
C GLY A 82 4.23 -13.16 11.71
N ILE A 83 4.16 -13.79 10.53
CA ILE A 83 2.90 -14.13 9.86
C ILE A 83 2.62 -15.60 10.11
N PHE A 84 1.39 -15.89 10.54
CA PHE A 84 0.92 -17.24 10.82
C PHE A 84 -0.36 -17.52 10.05
N SER A 85 -0.60 -18.78 9.72
CA SER A 85 -1.86 -19.23 9.14
C SER A 85 -2.98 -19.08 10.16
N GLU A 86 -4.12 -18.50 9.76
CA GLU A 86 -5.36 -18.50 10.56
C GLU A 86 -5.76 -19.92 10.98
N ARG A 87 -5.44 -20.89 10.12
CA ARG A 87 -5.64 -22.31 10.39
C ARG A 87 -4.35 -22.95 10.88
N GLY A 88 -4.32 -23.27 12.16
CA GLY A 88 -3.24 -24.05 12.79
C GLY A 88 -2.02 -23.25 13.25
N ASN A 89 -2.02 -21.92 13.12
CA ASN A 89 -0.94 -21.03 13.59
C ASN A 89 0.46 -21.43 13.09
N TYR A 90 0.54 -21.96 11.88
CA TYR A 90 1.82 -22.33 11.26
C TYR A 90 2.51 -21.11 10.66
N PRO A 91 3.85 -21.03 10.71
CA PRO A 91 4.59 -19.91 10.15
C PRO A 91 4.39 -19.82 8.63
N VAL A 92 4.21 -18.60 8.15
CA VAL A 92 3.98 -18.28 6.74
C VAL A 92 5.15 -17.49 6.22
N VAL A 93 5.66 -17.90 5.05
CA VAL A 93 6.77 -17.24 4.37
C VAL A 93 6.32 -16.67 3.04
N LYS A 94 6.85 -15.52 2.67
CA LYS A 94 6.59 -14.92 1.36
C LYS A 94 7.44 -15.61 0.29
N LYS A 95 6.80 -16.10 -0.77
CA LYS A 95 7.48 -16.69 -1.94
C LYS A 95 6.90 -16.10 -3.21
N THR A 96 7.74 -15.79 -4.20
CA THR A 96 7.25 -15.42 -5.52
C THR A 96 6.79 -16.69 -6.24
N LYS A 97 5.52 -16.75 -6.65
CA LYS A 97 4.97 -17.86 -7.45
C LYS A 97 4.02 -17.33 -8.51
N LYS A 98 3.98 -18.04 -9.64
CA LYS A 98 2.96 -17.82 -10.68
C LYS A 98 1.61 -18.29 -10.16
N GLN A 99 0.65 -17.37 -10.06
CA GLN A 99 -0.70 -17.64 -9.55
C GLN A 99 -1.77 -17.07 -10.47
N TRP A 100 -2.97 -17.64 -10.37
CA TRP A 100 -4.16 -17.06 -10.99
C TRP A 100 -4.70 -15.92 -10.12
N VAL A 101 -4.85 -14.75 -10.71
CA VAL A 101 -5.38 -13.54 -10.07
C VAL A 101 -6.64 -13.11 -10.79
N LEU A 102 -7.69 -12.83 -10.01
CA LEU A 102 -8.89 -12.19 -10.52
C LEU A 102 -8.75 -10.67 -10.44
N LYS A 103 -8.96 -9.96 -11.55
CA LYS A 103 -8.86 -8.50 -11.67
C LYS A 103 -10.06 -7.79 -11.07
N ILE A 104 -10.32 -8.05 -9.78
CA ILE A 104 -11.33 -7.32 -9.01
C ILE A 104 -11.04 -5.80 -8.98
N THR A 105 -9.76 -5.42 -9.11
CA THR A 105 -9.30 -4.04 -9.19
C THR A 105 -9.89 -3.25 -10.37
N ASN A 106 -10.34 -3.93 -11.43
CA ASN A 106 -11.06 -3.27 -12.54
C ASN A 106 -12.45 -2.75 -12.12
N TYR A 107 -12.96 -3.17 -10.95
CA TYR A 107 -14.30 -2.87 -10.47
C TYR A 107 -14.30 -2.01 -9.20
N LEU A 108 -13.16 -1.48 -8.73
CA LEU A 108 -13.09 -0.74 -7.46
C LEU A 108 -14.05 0.45 -7.41
N ASP A 109 -14.15 1.22 -8.49
CA ASP A 109 -15.06 2.37 -8.57
C ASP A 109 -16.52 1.95 -8.40
N ARG A 110 -16.91 0.87 -9.08
CA ARG A 110 -18.26 0.35 -9.00
C ARG A 110 -18.53 -0.25 -7.62
N LEU A 111 -17.59 -1.02 -7.07
CA LEU A 111 -17.69 -1.59 -5.73
C LEU A 111 -17.86 -0.50 -4.67
N LEU A 112 -17.13 0.62 -4.76
CA LEU A 112 -17.28 1.75 -3.85
C LEU A 112 -18.62 2.47 -4.01
N LYS A 113 -18.97 2.83 -5.24
CA LYS A 113 -20.21 3.56 -5.54
C LYS A 113 -21.45 2.75 -5.16
N ASP A 114 -21.44 1.45 -5.44
CA ASP A 114 -22.61 0.60 -5.22
C ASP A 114 -22.85 0.30 -3.73
N LEU A 115 -21.89 0.59 -2.82
CA LEU A 115 -22.14 0.54 -1.37
C LEU A 115 -23.25 1.51 -0.93
N ASP A 116 -23.44 2.62 -1.66
CA ASP A 116 -24.49 3.59 -1.35
C ASP A 116 -25.89 3.04 -1.65
N LEU A 117 -25.99 2.01 -2.52
CA LEU A 117 -27.26 1.34 -2.87
C LEU A 117 -27.69 0.29 -1.83
N LEU A 118 -26.77 -0.14 -0.94
CA LEU A 118 -27.02 -1.23 -0.01
C LEU A 118 -27.64 -0.71 1.30
N ASP A 119 -28.68 -1.38 1.80
CA ASP A 119 -29.21 -1.16 3.15
C ASP A 119 -28.38 -1.94 4.20
N TRP A 120 -27.10 -1.57 4.31
CA TRP A 120 -26.15 -2.17 5.24
C TRP A 120 -25.78 -1.21 6.37
N PRO A 121 -25.46 -1.72 7.58
CA PRO A 121 -24.87 -0.92 8.64
C PRO A 121 -23.66 -0.10 8.15
N VAL A 122 -23.59 1.16 8.57
CA VAL A 122 -22.52 2.10 8.17
C VAL A 122 -21.14 1.52 8.47
N GLN A 123 -20.98 0.87 9.63
CA GLN A 123 -19.74 0.20 10.04
C GLN A 123 -19.25 -0.85 9.03
N LEU A 124 -20.15 -1.63 8.42
CA LEU A 124 -19.78 -2.62 7.41
C LEU A 124 -19.39 -1.94 6.09
N LYS A 125 -20.06 -0.85 5.72
CA LYS A 125 -19.69 -0.05 4.55
C LYS A 125 -18.32 0.57 4.74
N ASP A 126 -18.02 1.07 5.93
CA ASP A 126 -16.73 1.70 6.24
C ASP A 126 -15.57 0.69 6.21
N ILE A 127 -15.78 -0.54 6.71
CA ILE A 127 -14.81 -1.63 6.57
C ILE A 127 -14.48 -1.88 5.08
N GLN A 128 -15.50 -1.94 4.22
CA GLN A 128 -15.30 -2.14 2.78
C GLN A 128 -14.60 -0.94 2.12
N LYS A 129 -15.00 0.29 2.45
CA LYS A 129 -14.37 1.52 1.94
C LYS A 129 -12.89 1.58 2.32
N ASN A 130 -12.57 1.27 3.57
CA ASN A 130 -11.20 1.26 4.08
C ASN A 130 -10.36 0.14 3.45
N TRP A 131 -10.95 -1.05 3.26
CA TRP A 131 -10.29 -2.17 2.60
C TRP A 131 -9.99 -1.88 1.12
N ILE A 132 -10.94 -1.28 0.39
CA ILE A 132 -10.71 -0.85 -1.00
C ILE A 132 -9.67 0.27 -1.04
N GLY A 133 -9.72 1.21 -0.09
CA GLY A 133 -8.67 2.20 0.14
C GLY A 133 -8.35 3.10 -1.07
N LYS A 134 -9.30 3.30 -1.99
CA LYS A 134 -9.05 4.09 -3.21
C LYS A 134 -8.85 5.56 -2.84
N GLN A 135 -7.62 6.04 -3.00
CA GLN A 135 -7.27 7.45 -2.83
C GLN A 135 -7.00 8.06 -4.21
N LYS A 136 -7.65 9.21 -4.48
CA LYS A 136 -7.22 10.08 -5.59
C LYS A 136 -5.89 10.72 -5.17
N GLY A 137 -4.96 10.79 -6.10
CA GLY A 137 -3.68 11.43 -5.85
C GLY A 137 -3.01 11.84 -7.14
N PHE A 138 -1.80 12.34 -7.01
CA PHE A 138 -1.03 12.95 -8.07
C PHE A 138 0.29 12.21 -8.24
N ILE A 139 0.75 12.04 -9.48
CA ILE A 139 2.04 11.42 -9.79
C ILE A 139 3.01 12.48 -10.28
N PHE A 140 4.07 12.72 -9.52
CA PHE A 140 5.20 13.54 -9.95
C PHE A 140 6.26 12.70 -10.65
N PHE A 141 6.91 13.30 -11.64
CA PHE A 141 8.06 12.73 -12.33
C PHE A 141 9.30 13.53 -11.93
N PHE A 142 10.21 12.89 -11.22
CA PHE A 142 11.48 13.50 -10.80
C PHE A 142 12.60 13.00 -11.71
N PRO A 143 13.19 13.86 -12.56
CA PRO A 143 14.35 13.50 -13.37
C PRO A 143 15.52 13.12 -12.47
N VAL A 144 16.15 11.97 -12.75
CA VAL A 144 17.38 11.57 -12.06
C VAL A 144 18.55 12.38 -12.60
N LEU A 145 19.42 12.86 -11.71
CA LEU A 145 20.65 13.53 -12.07
C LEU A 145 21.71 12.49 -12.53
N SER A 146 21.52 11.97 -13.73
CA SER A 146 22.41 10.99 -14.37
C SER A 146 22.54 11.25 -15.88
N GLU A 147 23.53 10.63 -16.52
CA GLU A 147 23.70 10.67 -17.99
C GLU A 147 22.53 10.02 -18.74
N ASN A 148 21.80 9.14 -18.06
CA ASN A 148 20.61 8.49 -18.57
C ASN A 148 19.36 9.29 -18.16
N ASN A 149 18.39 9.43 -19.06
CA ASN A 149 17.11 10.12 -18.83
C ASN A 149 16.13 9.28 -18.00
N TYR A 150 16.55 8.81 -16.82
CA TYR A 150 15.67 8.12 -15.88
C TYR A 150 14.77 9.10 -15.12
N PHE A 151 13.59 8.64 -14.75
CA PHE A 151 12.64 9.37 -13.91
C PHE A 151 12.18 8.48 -12.76
N VAL A 152 12.13 9.05 -11.56
CA VAL A 152 11.45 8.45 -10.41
C VAL A 152 10.01 8.95 -10.41
N LYS A 153 9.05 8.03 -10.50
CA LYS A 153 7.62 8.33 -10.41
C LYS A 153 7.20 8.25 -8.95
N VAL A 154 6.58 9.30 -8.43
CA VAL A 154 6.17 9.37 -7.02
C VAL A 154 4.70 9.72 -6.94
N PHE A 155 3.92 8.89 -6.25
CA PHE A 155 2.53 9.19 -5.94
C PHE A 155 2.39 9.90 -4.60
N THR A 156 1.49 10.88 -4.53
CA THR A 156 1.10 11.56 -3.29
C THR A 156 -0.38 11.93 -3.32
N THR A 157 -1.03 11.91 -2.15
CA THR A 157 -2.38 12.48 -1.96
C THR A 157 -2.36 13.96 -1.60
N LYS A 158 -1.19 14.51 -1.30
CA LYS A 158 -0.97 15.92 -0.92
C LYS A 158 0.00 16.58 -1.90
N PRO A 159 -0.40 16.87 -3.15
CA PRO A 159 0.50 17.43 -4.16
C PRO A 159 1.01 18.84 -3.83
N SER A 160 0.23 19.64 -3.10
CA SER A 160 0.64 21.00 -2.69
C SER A 160 1.89 21.05 -1.81
N THR A 161 2.23 19.94 -1.12
CA THR A 161 3.39 19.89 -0.22
C THR A 161 4.72 19.60 -0.93
N ILE A 162 4.72 19.54 -2.27
CA ILE A 162 5.88 19.24 -3.12
C ILE A 162 7.14 20.08 -2.80
N PHE A 163 6.97 21.35 -2.41
CA PHE A 163 8.09 22.23 -2.07
C PHE A 163 8.75 21.92 -0.73
N GLY A 164 8.11 21.09 0.11
CA GLY A 164 8.65 20.62 1.37
C GLY A 164 9.43 19.31 1.26
N VAL A 165 9.62 18.79 0.05
CA VAL A 165 10.31 17.51 -0.18
C VAL A 165 11.80 17.63 0.12
N SER A 166 12.29 16.81 1.04
CA SER A 166 13.70 16.78 1.44
C SER A 166 14.45 15.54 0.95
N ALA A 167 13.74 14.45 0.65
CA ALA A 167 14.29 13.23 0.06
C ALA A 167 13.22 12.50 -0.77
N LEU A 168 13.66 11.66 -1.71
CA LEU A 168 12.81 10.60 -2.26
C LEU A 168 13.20 9.28 -1.65
N VAL A 169 12.21 8.47 -1.28
CA VAL A 169 12.43 7.16 -0.67
C VAL A 169 11.81 6.09 -1.56
N LEU A 170 12.64 5.16 -2.03
CA LEU A 170 12.24 4.00 -2.83
C LEU A 170 12.02 2.79 -1.92
N ALA A 171 11.08 1.93 -2.34
CA ALA A 171 10.99 0.59 -1.78
C ALA A 171 12.31 -0.18 -2.04
N PRO A 172 12.77 -1.03 -1.12
CA PRO A 172 13.97 -1.85 -1.31
C PRO A 172 13.91 -2.71 -2.58
N GLU A 173 12.72 -3.19 -2.94
CA GLU A 173 12.47 -4.03 -4.12
C GLU A 173 12.23 -3.22 -5.41
N ASN A 174 12.36 -1.89 -5.38
CA ASN A 174 12.14 -1.06 -6.57
C ASN A 174 13.25 -1.31 -7.62
N PRO A 175 12.92 -1.62 -8.89
CA PRO A 175 13.93 -1.89 -9.92
C PRO A 175 14.93 -0.76 -10.16
N LEU A 176 14.57 0.49 -9.82
CA LEU A 176 15.47 1.62 -9.94
C LEU A 176 16.61 1.58 -8.91
N VAL A 177 16.50 0.83 -7.81
CA VAL A 177 17.56 0.73 -6.79
C VAL A 177 18.84 0.17 -7.42
N ASP A 178 18.75 -0.93 -8.16
CA ASP A 178 19.91 -1.56 -8.79
C ASP A 178 20.55 -0.66 -9.86
N VAL A 179 19.74 0.17 -10.53
CA VAL A 179 20.18 1.06 -11.62
C VAL A 179 20.79 2.36 -11.09
N LEU A 180 20.22 2.90 -10.01
CA LEU A 180 20.57 4.22 -9.49
C LEU A 180 21.61 4.19 -8.38
N THR A 181 21.92 3.03 -7.80
CA THR A 181 22.91 2.95 -6.73
C THR A 181 24.32 3.22 -7.27
N LYS A 182 25.02 4.19 -6.69
CA LYS A 182 26.42 4.45 -7.03
C LYS A 182 27.33 3.38 -6.46
N LYS A 183 28.43 3.09 -7.16
CA LYS A 183 29.40 2.04 -6.79
C LYS A 183 29.87 2.12 -5.32
N GLU A 184 30.08 3.32 -4.82
CA GLU A 184 30.52 3.59 -3.44
C GLU A 184 29.49 3.17 -2.36
N PHE A 185 28.21 3.08 -2.73
CA PHE A 185 27.10 2.75 -1.83
C PHE A 185 26.55 1.35 -2.08
N MET A 186 27.11 0.59 -3.02
CA MET A 186 26.59 -0.74 -3.38
C MET A 186 26.64 -1.74 -2.22
N ASP A 187 27.68 -1.73 -1.41
CA ASP A 187 27.83 -2.69 -0.32
C ASP A 187 26.83 -2.41 0.82
N SER A 188 26.66 -1.14 1.21
CA SER A 188 25.67 -0.75 2.23
C SER A 188 24.24 -1.00 1.76
N VAL A 189 23.94 -0.73 0.49
CA VAL A 189 22.64 -1.02 -0.11
C VAL A 189 22.38 -2.52 -0.13
N LYS A 190 23.32 -3.36 -0.58
CA LYS A 190 23.16 -4.82 -0.59
C LYS A 190 22.90 -5.39 0.79
N LEU A 191 23.66 -4.97 1.80
CA LEU A 191 23.45 -5.39 3.19
C LEU A 191 22.03 -5.06 3.65
N TYR A 192 21.56 -3.84 3.36
CA TYR A 192 20.21 -3.43 3.70
C TYR A 192 19.13 -4.22 2.94
N LEU A 193 19.34 -4.53 1.65
CA LEU A 193 18.43 -5.38 0.89
C LEU A 193 18.33 -6.80 1.46
N GLU A 194 19.42 -7.35 1.99
CA GLU A 194 19.42 -8.67 2.64
C GLU A 194 18.70 -8.65 4.00
N GLU A 195 18.85 -7.59 4.78
CA GLU A 195 18.13 -7.41 6.04
C GLU A 195 16.62 -7.23 5.81
N THR A 196 16.25 -6.41 4.83
CA THR A 196 14.85 -6.12 4.51
C THR A 196 14.12 -7.34 3.97
N LYS A 197 14.77 -8.21 3.20
CA LYS A 197 14.21 -9.51 2.76
C LYS A 197 13.84 -10.44 3.91
N LYS A 198 14.47 -10.30 5.08
CA LYS A 198 14.13 -11.08 6.29
C LYS A 198 12.91 -10.52 7.02
N LYS A 199 12.49 -9.29 6.73
CA LYS A 199 11.36 -8.61 7.37
C LYS A 199 10.08 -8.77 6.54
N THR A 200 8.95 -9.01 7.21
CA THR A 200 7.62 -9.05 6.59
C THR A 200 7.06 -7.63 6.39
N ASP A 201 6.15 -7.41 5.44
CA ASP A 201 5.51 -6.08 5.23
C ASP A 201 4.82 -5.56 6.48
N LEU A 202 4.24 -6.46 7.27
CA LEU A 202 3.60 -6.08 8.50
C LEU A 202 4.62 -5.66 9.56
N ASN A 203 5.76 -6.36 9.67
CA ASN A 203 6.85 -5.92 10.52
C ASN A 203 7.40 -4.57 10.05
N ARG A 204 7.47 -4.32 8.74
CA ARG A 204 7.88 -3.03 8.16
C ARG A 204 6.90 -1.89 8.52
N ASN A 205 5.59 -2.17 8.53
CA ASN A 205 4.56 -1.22 8.90
C ASN A 205 4.51 -0.93 10.40
N ILE A 206 4.59 -1.97 11.24
CA ILE A 206 4.53 -1.88 12.71
C ILE A 206 5.81 -1.28 13.29
N ASN A 207 6.96 -1.52 12.66
CA ASN A 207 8.23 -1.06 13.20
C ASN A 207 8.24 0.47 13.31
N LYS A 208 8.36 0.95 14.55
CA LYS A 208 8.41 2.38 14.88
C LYS A 208 9.73 2.99 14.47
N GLU A 209 10.81 2.21 14.48
CA GLU A 209 12.11 2.68 14.00
C GLU A 209 12.21 2.58 12.48
N LYS A 210 12.02 3.71 11.82
CA LYS A 210 12.26 3.83 10.38
C LYS A 210 13.76 3.77 10.12
N THR A 211 14.16 2.89 9.21
CA THR A 211 15.56 2.69 8.80
C THR A 211 15.69 2.97 7.32
N GLY A 212 16.85 3.42 6.86
CA GLY A 212 17.08 3.63 5.44
C GLY A 212 18.55 3.85 5.12
N VAL A 213 18.86 3.73 3.83
CA VAL A 213 20.21 3.87 3.28
C VAL A 213 20.19 4.83 2.10
N PHE A 214 21.16 5.74 2.07
CA PHE A 214 21.37 6.64 0.93
C PHE A 214 22.04 5.88 -0.21
N ILE A 215 21.52 6.02 -1.44
CA ILE A 215 22.03 5.26 -2.60
C ILE A 215 23.09 6.01 -3.43
N GLY A 216 23.49 7.21 -3.01
CA GLY A 216 24.49 8.02 -3.71
C GLY A 216 23.94 8.90 -4.84
N SER A 217 22.68 8.71 -5.22
CA SER A 217 22.03 9.39 -6.35
C SER A 217 21.05 10.46 -5.93
N TYR A 218 20.82 11.40 -6.84
CA TYR A 218 19.96 12.54 -6.63
C TYR A 218 18.95 12.66 -7.78
N VAL A 219 17.79 13.21 -7.49
CA VAL A 219 16.85 13.70 -8.49
C VAL A 219 16.83 15.22 -8.51
N VAL A 220 16.22 15.78 -9.54
CA VAL A 220 15.94 17.20 -9.68
C VAL A 220 14.48 17.45 -9.35
N HIS A 221 14.20 18.39 -8.45
CA HIS A 221 12.85 18.80 -8.13
C HIS A 221 12.16 19.39 -9.39
N PRO A 222 10.92 19.00 -9.72
CA PRO A 222 10.26 19.38 -10.98
C PRO A 222 10.11 20.90 -11.13
N PHE A 223 9.71 21.59 -10.06
CA PHE A 223 9.48 23.05 -10.07
C PHE A 223 10.72 23.91 -9.77
N ASN A 224 11.37 23.72 -8.61
CA ASN A 224 12.46 24.61 -8.16
C ASN A 224 13.88 24.17 -8.58
N LYS A 225 14.01 23.03 -9.28
CA LYS A 225 15.28 22.47 -9.77
C LYS A 225 16.34 22.15 -8.70
N LYS A 226 15.98 22.15 -7.41
CA LYS A 226 16.87 21.71 -6.33
C LYS A 226 17.23 20.23 -6.47
N LYS A 227 18.43 19.85 -6.02
CA LYS A 227 18.87 18.46 -5.95
C LYS A 227 18.28 17.81 -4.70
N ILE A 228 17.62 16.66 -4.87
CA ILE A 228 16.99 15.91 -3.77
C ILE A 228 17.65 14.52 -3.70
N PRO A 229 18.16 14.09 -2.53
CA PRO A 229 18.78 12.78 -2.38
C PRO A 229 17.75 11.65 -2.50
N ILE A 230 18.19 10.51 -3.04
CA ILE A 230 17.41 9.28 -3.13
C ILE A 230 17.86 8.32 -2.02
N TRP A 231 16.90 7.78 -1.29
CA TRP A 231 17.09 6.80 -0.22
C TRP A 231 16.28 5.53 -0.51
N ILE A 232 16.66 4.44 0.14
CA ILE A 232 15.84 3.23 0.25
C ILE A 232 15.39 3.06 1.69
N SER A 233 14.15 2.62 1.90
CA SER A 233 13.63 2.35 3.23
C SER A 233 12.55 1.29 3.23
N ASP A 234 12.57 0.43 4.25
CA ASP A 234 11.65 -0.69 4.40
C ASP A 234 10.19 -0.28 4.69
N TYR A 235 9.92 0.95 5.13
CA TYR A 235 8.51 1.41 5.30
C TYR A 235 7.82 1.73 3.97
N VAL A 236 8.56 1.84 2.87
CA VAL A 236 8.01 2.05 1.53
C VAL A 236 7.75 0.70 0.88
N LEU A 237 6.48 0.41 0.59
CA LEU A 237 6.08 -0.86 -0.02
C LEU A 237 6.16 -0.77 -1.54
N PRO A 238 6.73 -1.77 -2.24
CA PRO A 238 6.92 -1.73 -3.69
C PRO A 238 5.59 -1.72 -4.47
N TYR A 239 4.56 -2.33 -3.90
CA TYR A 239 3.21 -2.40 -4.49
C TYR A 239 2.34 -1.18 -4.16
N TYR A 240 2.78 -0.31 -3.24
CA TYR A 240 2.03 0.90 -2.90
C TYR A 240 2.33 1.98 -3.94
N ALA A 241 1.28 2.31 -4.71
CA ALA A 241 1.30 3.28 -5.79
C ALA A 241 2.42 3.07 -6.83
N THR A 242 3.54 3.78 -6.72
CA THR A 242 4.67 3.68 -7.66
C THR A 242 5.91 3.01 -7.05
N GLY A 243 5.83 2.50 -5.81
CA GLY A 243 6.97 1.93 -5.09
C GLY A 243 8.02 2.99 -4.70
N ALA A 244 7.61 4.26 -4.66
CA ALA A 244 8.43 5.41 -4.31
C ALA A 244 7.55 6.51 -3.70
N VAL A 245 8.04 7.16 -2.64
CA VAL A 245 7.35 8.25 -1.94
C VAL A 245 8.25 9.48 -1.85
N MET A 246 7.63 10.65 -1.78
CA MET A 246 8.33 11.90 -1.48
C MET A 246 8.25 12.15 0.02
N LEU A 247 9.38 12.45 0.62
CA LEU A 247 9.49 12.65 2.06
C LEU A 247 9.31 14.14 2.35
N VAL A 248 8.23 14.49 3.05
CA VAL A 248 7.89 15.88 3.42
C VAL A 248 7.81 16.00 4.94
N PRO A 249 8.97 16.20 5.62
CA PRO A 249 9.07 16.07 7.07
C PRO A 249 8.16 17.01 7.84
N PHE A 250 7.92 18.20 7.29
CA PHE A 250 7.13 19.22 7.98
C PHE A 250 5.65 18.85 8.13
N CYS A 251 5.14 17.95 7.27
CA CYS A 251 3.71 17.62 7.18
C CYS A 251 3.35 16.14 7.39
N ASP A 252 4.34 15.27 7.63
CA ASP A 252 4.15 13.84 7.92
C ASP A 252 5.10 13.40 9.04
N GLU A 253 4.54 12.81 10.10
CA GLU A 253 5.28 12.45 11.32
C GLU A 253 6.32 11.35 11.06
N ARG A 254 6.05 10.44 10.14
CA ARG A 254 6.99 9.36 9.78
C ARG A 254 8.19 9.95 9.04
N ASP A 255 7.91 10.88 8.14
CA ASP A 255 8.92 11.62 7.39
C ASP A 255 9.76 12.51 8.33
N PHE A 256 9.11 13.13 9.33
CA PHE A 256 9.78 13.92 10.36
C PHE A 256 10.79 13.10 11.16
N CYS A 257 10.37 11.93 11.67
CA CYS A 257 11.24 11.03 12.42
C CYS A 257 12.41 10.53 11.56
N PHE A 258 12.17 10.20 10.30
CA PHE A 258 13.22 9.79 9.37
C PHE A 258 14.19 10.94 9.09
N ALA A 259 13.69 12.15 8.84
CA ALA A 259 14.51 13.33 8.60
C ALA A 259 15.36 13.71 9.80
N LYS A 260 14.82 13.70 11.02
CA LYS A 260 15.61 13.94 12.25
C LYS A 260 16.71 12.88 12.43
N LYS A 261 16.40 11.60 12.18
CA LYS A 261 17.38 10.50 12.32
C LYS A 261 18.55 10.60 11.33
N TYR A 262 18.27 11.00 10.09
CA TYR A 262 19.27 11.06 9.01
C TYR A 262 19.75 12.49 8.70
N ASN A 263 19.41 13.46 9.56
CA ASN A 263 19.77 14.87 9.43
C ASN A 263 19.40 15.46 8.06
N LEU A 264 18.20 15.15 7.57
CA LEU A 264 17.64 15.71 6.33
C LEU A 264 17.00 17.08 6.61
N GLU A 265 16.96 17.92 5.58
CA GLU A 265 16.37 19.26 5.67
C GLU A 265 14.87 19.16 6.01
N ILE A 266 14.40 20.00 6.93
CA ILE A 266 12.97 20.15 7.27
C ILE A 266 12.55 21.54 6.80
N ILE A 267 11.80 21.58 5.69
CA ILE A 267 11.41 22.85 5.05
C ILE A 267 10.01 23.23 5.56
N PRO A 268 9.86 24.33 6.30
CA PRO A 268 8.57 24.83 6.73
C PRO A 268 7.80 25.38 5.51
N ILE A 269 6.67 24.78 5.18
CA ILE A 269 5.88 25.14 3.99
C ILE A 269 4.51 25.74 4.30
N LEU A 270 4.13 25.85 5.58
CA LEU A 270 2.86 26.44 6.01
C LEU A 270 3.10 27.52 7.06
N LYS A 271 2.30 28.58 7.03
CA LYS A 271 2.22 29.61 8.07
C LYS A 271 0.95 29.41 8.89
N PHE A 272 1.10 29.52 10.21
CA PHE A 272 0.02 29.47 11.19
C PHE A 272 -0.61 30.86 11.39
N ASP A 273 -1.91 30.90 11.69
CA ASP A 273 -2.54 32.11 12.22
C ASP A 273 -2.01 32.35 13.64
N GLU A 274 -1.59 33.58 13.94
CA GLU A 274 -0.73 33.97 15.08
C GLU A 274 -1.40 33.84 16.48
N SER A 275 -2.56 33.16 16.59
CA SER A 275 -3.30 33.02 17.85
C SER A 275 -2.86 31.86 18.77
N GLU A 276 -1.92 30.99 18.35
CA GLU A 276 -1.49 29.81 19.14
C GLU A 276 0.04 29.62 19.29
N SER A 277 0.87 30.66 19.13
CA SER A 277 2.33 30.47 19.13
C SER A 277 2.99 30.67 20.51
N ASN A 278 3.25 29.56 21.23
CA ASN A 278 4.24 29.51 22.32
C ASN A 278 5.20 28.33 22.21
N VAL A 279 5.36 27.75 21.02
CA VAL A 279 6.32 26.66 20.76
C VAL A 279 7.17 27.06 19.57
N ASN A 280 8.51 27.05 19.72
CA ASN A 280 9.43 27.19 18.60
C ASN A 280 9.07 26.15 17.54
N SER A 281 8.51 26.62 16.43
CA SER A 281 7.65 25.88 15.49
C SER A 281 8.36 24.89 14.57
N PHE A 282 9.63 24.59 14.82
CA PHE A 282 10.47 23.72 13.97
C PHE A 282 10.79 22.36 14.60
N ASP A 283 10.33 22.11 15.83
CA ASP A 283 10.66 20.88 16.57
C ASP A 283 9.61 19.77 16.50
N HIS A 284 8.47 20.03 15.86
CA HIS A 284 7.35 19.09 15.73
C HIS A 284 6.81 19.02 14.30
N CYS A 285 6.29 17.84 13.92
CA CYS A 285 5.53 17.67 12.69
C CYS A 285 4.20 18.41 12.79
N HIS A 286 3.80 19.09 11.72
CA HIS A 286 2.51 19.79 11.67
C HIS A 286 1.47 19.02 10.86
N SER A 287 0.26 18.92 11.38
CA SER A 287 -0.87 18.37 10.63
C SER A 287 -1.58 19.48 9.87
N MET A 288 -1.59 19.39 8.54
CA MET A 288 -2.26 20.37 7.67
C MET A 288 -3.73 20.58 8.06
N SER A 289 -4.09 21.85 8.22
CA SER A 289 -5.45 22.36 8.41
C SER A 289 -5.91 23.14 7.18
N GLU A 290 -7.22 23.23 6.96
CA GLU A 290 -7.81 24.03 5.87
C GLU A 290 -7.51 25.54 5.99
N LYS A 291 -7.20 26.00 7.21
CA LYS A 291 -6.86 27.41 7.50
C LYS A 291 -5.39 27.74 7.22
N ASP A 292 -4.56 26.74 6.98
CA ASP A 292 -3.13 26.94 6.77
C ASP A 292 -2.87 27.58 5.40
N THR A 293 -1.91 28.51 5.36
CA THR A 293 -1.48 29.16 4.10
C THR A 293 -0.06 28.75 3.75
N PHE A 294 0.19 28.52 2.46
CA PHE A 294 1.51 28.06 2.00
C PHE A 294 2.55 29.19 2.06
N ILE A 295 3.76 28.83 2.50
CA ILE A 295 4.98 29.65 2.47
C ILE A 295 6.13 28.82 1.90
N ASN A 296 7.24 29.47 1.52
CA ASN A 296 8.42 28.81 0.94
C ASN A 296 8.13 27.88 -0.25
N SER A 297 6.99 28.07 -0.92
CA SER A 297 6.40 27.19 -1.92
C SER A 297 6.19 27.88 -3.27
N SER A 298 7.05 28.85 -3.58
CA SER A 298 7.07 29.57 -4.87
C SER A 298 5.67 30.11 -5.26
N PHE A 299 5.11 29.64 -6.37
CA PHE A 299 3.81 30.04 -6.89
C PHE A 299 2.61 29.59 -6.03
N LEU A 300 2.83 28.77 -5.00
CA LEU A 300 1.79 28.40 -4.03
C LEU A 300 1.73 29.35 -2.83
N ASN A 301 2.69 30.26 -2.68
CA ASN A 301 2.74 31.15 -1.52
C ASN A 301 1.44 31.97 -1.38
N GLY A 302 0.88 31.98 -0.17
CA GLY A 302 -0.36 32.70 0.18
C GLY A 302 -1.66 31.96 -0.16
N LEU A 303 -1.61 30.84 -0.88
CA LEU A 303 -2.78 30.02 -1.16
C LEU A 303 -3.14 29.14 0.05
N ASN A 304 -4.43 28.84 0.19
CA ASN A 304 -4.88 27.78 1.11
C ASN A 304 -4.64 26.38 0.51
N VAL A 305 -4.90 25.34 1.29
CA VAL A 305 -4.66 23.93 0.89
C VAL A 305 -5.41 23.51 -0.37
N GLU A 306 -6.68 23.88 -0.50
CA GLU A 306 -7.51 23.50 -1.63
C GLU A 306 -7.05 24.21 -2.91
N GLU A 307 -6.84 25.52 -2.84
CA GLU A 307 -6.32 26.35 -3.92
C GLU A 307 -4.95 25.85 -4.39
N ALA A 308 -4.04 25.55 -3.46
CA ALA A 308 -2.71 25.06 -3.78
C ALA A 308 -2.73 23.69 -4.48
N ASN A 309 -3.59 22.78 -4.04
CA ASN A 309 -3.77 21.49 -4.70
C ASN A 309 -4.31 21.65 -6.13
N ASN A 310 -5.34 22.48 -6.31
CA ASN A 310 -5.90 22.78 -7.63
C ASN A 310 -4.86 23.43 -8.54
N LYS A 311 -4.01 24.32 -8.00
CA LYS A 311 -2.98 25.00 -8.77
C LYS A 311 -1.90 24.05 -9.30
N ILE A 312 -1.50 23.07 -8.50
CA ILE A 312 -0.55 22.03 -8.94
C ILE A 312 -1.14 21.17 -10.05
N ILE A 313 -2.41 20.78 -9.93
CA ILE A 313 -3.10 19.99 -10.95
C ILE A 313 -3.16 20.78 -12.27
N GLU A 314 -3.60 22.04 -12.23
CA GLU A 314 -3.72 22.92 -13.40
C GLU A 314 -2.38 23.10 -14.14
N ILE A 315 -1.28 23.29 -13.41
CA ILE A 315 0.06 23.46 -14.00
C ILE A 315 0.55 22.17 -14.64
N SER A 316 0.15 21.02 -14.12
CA SER A 316 0.64 19.73 -14.59
C SER A 316 -0.17 19.13 -15.74
N GLU A 317 -1.36 19.67 -16.02
CA GLU A 317 -2.18 19.32 -17.18
C GLU A 317 -1.81 20.12 -18.45
N LYS A 318 -0.99 21.16 -18.32
CA LYS A 318 -0.49 22.01 -19.43
C LYS A 318 0.86 21.54 -19.95
#